data_AF-A0A2L2FQ46-F1
#
_entry.id   AF-A0A2L2FQ46-F1
#
_cell.length_a   1.000
_cell.length_b   1.000
_cell.length_c   1.000
_cell.angle_alpha   90.00
_cell.angle_beta   90.00
_cell.angle_gamma   90.00
#
_symmetry.space_group_name_H-M   'P 1'
#
loop_
_entity.id
_entity.type
_entity.pdbx_description
1 polymer ?
#
loop_
_entity_poly.entity_id
_entity_poly.type
_entity_poly.pdbx_seq_one_letter_code
_entity_poly.pdbx_strand_id
1 'polypeptide(L)' 'WIGWVGRSYLQAIKKDGTEVEMKEVVIEVPKALSLMLSGFTWPVAALKEFLSGELTAKDEEIPVSPR' A
#
# COMPACT_ATOMS: atom_id res chain seq x y z
N TRP A 1 -8.78 -0.49 -9.14
CA TRP A 1 -8.09 -1.80 -9.17
C TRP A 1 -6.57 -1.65 -9.16
N ILE A 2 -5.93 -1.25 -10.27
CA ILE A 2 -4.45 -1.24 -10.40
C ILE A 2 -3.78 -0.45 -9.27
N GLY A 3 -4.18 0.80 -9.05
CA GLY A 3 -3.60 1.64 -7.99
C GLY A 3 -3.80 1.08 -6.57
N TRP A 4 -4.93 0.41 -6.31
CA TRP A 4 -5.20 -0.20 -5.01
C TRP A 4 -4.29 -1.39 -4.74
N VAL A 5 -4.18 -2.29 -5.70
CA VAL A 5 -3.29 -3.46 -5.61
C VAL A 5 -1.83 -3.03 -5.43
N GLY A 6 -1.37 -2.02 -6.19
CA GLY A 6 -0.03 -1.46 -6.05
C GLY A 6 0.24 -0.89 -4.66
N ARG A 7 -0.68 -0.04 -4.15
CA ARG A 7 -0.60 0.51 -2.78
C ARG A 7 -0.56 -0.60 -1.72
N SER A 8 -1.44 -1.59 -1.84
CA SER A 8 -1.49 -2.71 -0.90
C SER A 8 -0.20 -3.54 -0.91
N TYR A 9 0.44 -3.74 -2.08
CA TYR A 9 1.72 -4.42 -2.17
C TYR A 9 2.82 -3.63 -1.46
N LEU A 10 2.95 -2.32 -1.76
CA LEU A 10 3.93 -1.43 -1.10
C LEU A 10 3.75 -1.40 0.42
N GLN A 11 2.51 -1.31 0.90
CA GLN A 11 2.22 -1.36 2.33
C GLN A 11 2.55 -2.71 2.96
N ALA A 12 2.33 -3.82 2.24
CA ALA A 12 2.59 -5.17 2.74
C ALA A 12 4.09 -5.48 2.81
N ILE A 13 4.90 -5.01 1.85
CA ILE A 13 6.37 -5.17 1.91
C ILE A 13 6.98 -4.25 2.98
N LYS A 14 6.44 -3.03 3.16
CA LYS A 14 6.88 -2.12 4.22
C LYS A 14 6.68 -2.70 5.62
N LYS A 15 5.60 -3.49 5.82
CA LYS A 15 5.32 -4.19 7.09
C LYS A 15 6.23 -5.39 7.35
N ASP A 16 6.76 -6.05 6.32
CA ASP A 16 7.71 -7.16 6.49
C ASP A 16 9.08 -6.68 7.01
N GLY A 17 9.41 -5.40 6.85
CA GLY A 17 10.53 -4.71 7.49
C GLY A 17 11.94 -5.12 7.04
N THR A 18 12.08 -6.15 6.21
CA THR A 18 13.37 -6.65 5.71
C THR A 18 13.48 -6.34 4.21
N GLU A 19 14.53 -5.62 3.81
CA GLU A 19 14.90 -5.37 2.41
C GLU A 19 13.75 -4.86 1.53
N VAL A 20 12.99 -3.87 2.02
CA VAL A 20 11.81 -3.32 1.34
C VAL A 20 12.14 -2.88 -0.09
N GLU A 21 13.26 -2.18 -0.25
CA GLU A 21 13.76 -1.66 -1.52
C GLU A 21 14.10 -2.79 -2.50
N MET A 22 14.63 -3.92 -2.02
CA MET A 22 14.90 -5.08 -2.86
C MET A 22 13.61 -5.74 -3.35
N LYS A 23 12.55 -5.76 -2.52
CA LYS A 23 11.23 -6.31 -2.88
C LYS A 23 10.45 -5.44 -3.88
N GLU A 24 10.90 -4.20 -4.11
CA GLU A 24 10.39 -3.34 -5.20
C GLU A 24 11.06 -3.64 -6.54
N VAL A 25 12.34 -4.05 -6.53
CA VAL A 25 13.08 -4.43 -7.74
C VAL A 25 12.81 -5.89 -8.12
N VAL A 26 12.87 -6.78 -7.13
CA VAL A 26 12.58 -8.21 -7.26
C VAL A 26 11.23 -8.47 -6.62
N ILE A 27 10.18 -8.36 -7.44
CA ILE A 27 8.80 -8.50 -6.97
C ILE A 27 8.54 -9.91 -6.44
N GLU A 28 8.00 -10.00 -5.22
CA GLU A 28 7.48 -11.25 -4.66
C GLU A 28 6.20 -11.64 -5.38
N VAL A 29 6.35 -12.34 -6.51
CA VAL A 29 5.26 -12.74 -7.41
C VAL A 29 4.10 -13.43 -6.68
N PRO A 30 4.30 -14.37 -5.73
CA PRO A 30 3.18 -15.02 -5.03
C PRO A 30 2.34 -14.04 -4.19
N LYS A 31 2.99 -13.07 -3.54
CA LYS A 31 2.33 -12.04 -2.71
C LYS A 31 1.61 -11.03 -3.58
N ALA A 32 2.24 -10.60 -4.67
CA ALA A 32 1.63 -9.71 -5.66
C ALA A 32 0.38 -10.34 -6.30
N LEU A 33 0.42 -11.63 -6.67
CA LEU A 33 -0.74 -12.36 -7.21
C LEU A 33 -1.89 -12.43 -6.22
N SER A 34 -1.61 -12.72 -4.95
CA SER A 34 -2.63 -12.77 -3.90
C SER A 34 -3.35 -11.42 -3.74
N LEU A 35 -2.60 -10.31 -3.80
CA LEU A 35 -3.17 -8.95 -3.74
C LEU A 35 -3.89 -8.55 -5.03
N MET A 36 -3.40 -9.00 -6.19
CA MET A 36 -4.09 -8.79 -7.48
C MET A 36 -5.48 -9.43 -7.46
N LEU A 37 -5.61 -10.64 -6.90
CA LEU A 37 -6.87 -11.37 -6.79
C LEU A 37 -7.87 -10.70 -5.84
N SER A 38 -7.41 -10.06 -4.75
CA SER A 38 -8.31 -9.33 -3.82
C SER A 38 -8.71 -7.93 -4.33
N GLY A 39 -8.02 -7.42 -5.35
CA GLY A 39 -8.19 -6.08 -5.92
C GLY A 39 -9.56 -5.78 -6.53
N PHE A 40 -10.46 -6.75 -6.71
CA PHE A 40 -11.83 -6.51 -7.20
C PHE A 40 -12.70 -5.75 -6.21
N THR A 41 -12.45 -5.93 -4.91
CA THR A 41 -13.20 -5.26 -3.84
C THR A 41 -12.69 -3.84 -3.52
N TRP A 42 -11.80 -3.30 -4.37
CA TRP A 42 -11.10 -2.04 -4.10
C TRP A 42 -12.01 -0.83 -3.76
N PRO A 43 -13.22 -0.62 -4.33
CA PRO A 43 -14.02 0.55 -3.98
C PRO A 43 -14.56 0.45 -2.55
N VAL A 44 -14.97 -0.75 -2.12
CA VAL A 44 -15.48 -1.00 -0.77
C VAL A 44 -14.34 -0.92 0.24
N ALA A 45 -13.18 -1.49 -0.09
CA ALA A 45 -11.99 -1.40 0.75
C ALA A 45 -11.50 0.04 0.91
N ALA A 46 -11.50 0.82 -0.17
CA ALA A 46 -11.12 2.24 -0.14
C ALA A 46 -12.08 3.08 0.70
N LEU A 47 -13.39 2.87 0.60
CA LEU A 47 -14.37 3.56 1.43
C LEU A 47 -14.20 3.19 2.92
N LYS A 48 -13.96 1.92 3.22
CA LYS A 48 -13.69 1.47 4.59
C LYS A 48 -12.43 2.13 5.16
N GLU A 49 -11.33 2.13 4.42
CA GLU A 49 -10.07 2.75 4.86
C GLU A 49 -10.15 4.29 4.94
N PHE A 50 -10.97 4.91 4.10
CA PHE A 50 -11.23 6.35 4.18
C PHE A 50 -11.99 6.70 5.46
N LEU A 51 -13.06 5.95 5.77
CA LEU A 51 -13.86 6.17 6.97
C LEU A 51 -13.11 5.81 8.27
N SER A 52 -12.14 4.88 8.21
CA SER A 52 -11.27 4.57 9.36
C SER A 52 -10.12 5.55 9.54
N GLY A 53 -9.88 6.45 8.58
CA GLY A 53 -8.75 7.38 8.60
C GLY A 53 -7.39 6.74 8.28
N GLU A 54 -7.36 5.48 7.82
CA GLU A 54 -6.12 4.78 7.44
C GLU A 54 -5.69 5.07 5.99
N LEU A 55 -6.57 5.71 5.21
CA LEU A 55 -6.27 6.03 3.81
C LEU A 55 -5.19 7.10 3.69
N THR A 56 -5.15 8.07 4.61
CA THR A 56 -4.28 9.26 4.58
C THR A 56 -3.39 9.33 5.81
N ALA A 57 -2.13 9.69 5.64
CA ALA A 57 -1.26 10.08 6.75
C ALA A 57 -1.60 11.51 7.23
N LYS A 58 -1.26 11.83 8.48
CA LYS A 58 -1.41 13.20 9.00
C LYS A 58 -0.33 14.10 8.42
N ASP A 59 -0.65 15.40 8.25
CA ASP A 59 0.30 16.38 7.70
C ASP A 59 1.61 16.47 8.50
N GLU A 60 1.55 16.23 9.80
CA GLU A 60 2.72 16.24 10.72
C GLU A 60 3.64 15.03 10.55
N GLU A 61 3.14 13.92 9.97
CA GLU A 61 3.87 12.67 9.78
C GLU A 61 4.55 12.60 8.39
N ILE A 62 4.30 13.60 7.54
CA ILE A 62 4.82 13.67 6.18
C ILE A 62 6.00 14.67 6.17
N PRO A 63 7.19 14.27 5.66
CA PRO A 63 8.33 15.18 5.59
C PRO A 63 8.04 16.35 4.64
N VAL A 64 8.22 17.57 5.14
CA VAL A 64 8.07 18.82 4.37
C VAL A 64 9.42 19.52 4.20
N SER A 65 9.59 20.25 3.09
CA SER A 65 10.76 21.10 2.90
C SER A 65 10.69 22.34 3.80
N PRO A 66 11.83 22.98 4.13
CA PRO A 66 11.83 24.31 4.73
C PRO A 66 10.98 25.28 3.89
N ARG A 67 10.24 26.15 4.58
CA ARG A 67 9.39 27.18 3.96
C ARG A 67 10.13 28.50 3.80
#